data_AF-E6UII0-F1
#
_entry.id   AF-E6UII0-F1
#
_cell.length_a   1.000
_cell.length_b   1.000
_cell.length_c   1.000
_cell.angle_alpha   90.00
_cell.angle_beta   90.00
_cell.angle_gamma   90.00
#
_symmetry.space_group_name_H-M   'P 1'
#
loop_
_entity.id
_entity.type
_entity.pdbx_description
1 polymer ?
#
loop_
_entity_poly.entity_id
_entity_poly.type
_entity_poly.pdbx_seq_one_letter_code
_entity_poly.pdbx_strand_id
1 'polypeptide(L)'
;MECPRCGGMMTDGVLMGSGKTTGVSWMTKEYRMKHAFAPMTPKAREEAQIVSFKLAELNTYMADVFWICRKCGIVMAELPRLKEAVNE
;
A
#
# COMPACT_ATOMS: atom_id res chain seq x y z
N MET A 1 -5.41 -4.73 -11.35
CA MET A 1 -4.40 -4.05 -12.18
C MET A 1 -3.28 -5.03 -12.48
N GLU A 2 -2.72 -5.01 -13.69
CA GLU A 2 -1.54 -5.80 -14.05
C GLU A 2 -0.25 -5.07 -13.68
N CYS A 3 0.76 -5.81 -13.24
CA CYS A 3 2.05 -5.26 -12.88
C CYS A 3 2.83 -4.84 -14.14
N PRO A 4 3.23 -3.56 -14.26
CA PRO A 4 3.92 -3.07 -15.46
C PRO A 4 5.28 -3.72 -15.70
N ARG A 5 5.89 -4.36 -14.68
CA ARG A 5 7.19 -5.02 -14.80
C ARG A 5 7.12 -6.48 -15.23
N CYS A 6 6.07 -7.21 -14.82
CA CYS A 6 6.07 -8.68 -14.97
C CYS A 6 4.73 -9.29 -15.41
N GLY A 7 3.72 -8.46 -15.70
CA GLY A 7 2.37 -8.89 -16.08
C GLY A 7 1.58 -9.61 -14.97
N GLY A 8 2.15 -9.74 -13.77
CA GLY A 8 1.46 -10.40 -12.65
C GLY A 8 0.33 -9.54 -12.10
N MET A 9 -0.69 -10.18 -11.52
CA MET A 9 -1.76 -9.46 -10.83
C MET A 9 -1.23 -8.67 -9.64
N MET A 10 -1.70 -7.43 -9.51
CA MET A 10 -1.42 -6.59 -8.36
C MET A 10 -2.58 -6.61 -7.36
N THR A 11 -2.23 -6.62 -6.07
CA THR A 11 -3.17 -6.61 -4.95
C THR A 11 -3.23 -5.21 -4.35
N ASP A 12 -4.42 -4.69 -4.11
CA ASP A 12 -4.63 -3.39 -3.48
C ASP A 12 -4.60 -3.47 -1.95
N GLY A 13 -4.14 -2.39 -1.34
CA GLY A 13 -4.01 -2.29 0.09
C GLY A 13 -3.72 -0.89 0.57
N VAL A 14 -3.53 -0.80 1.88
CA VAL A 14 -3.38 0.46 2.60
C VAL A 14 -2.04 0.48 3.31
N LEU A 15 -1.40 1.65 3.34
CA LEU A 15 -0.24 1.87 4.19
C LEU A 15 -0.69 2.26 5.60
N MET A 16 -0.07 1.63 6.59
CA MET A 16 -0.10 2.01 7.99
C MET A 16 1.26 2.60 8.36
N GLY A 17 1.26 3.84 8.81
CA GLY A 17 2.46 4.48 9.34
C GLY A 17 2.75 4.07 10.77
N SER A 18 4.02 3.80 11.06
CA SER A 18 4.57 3.83 12.41
C SER A 18 5.54 5.00 12.50
N GLY A 19 5.08 6.21 12.83
CA GLY A 19 5.92 7.34 13.26
C GLY A 19 7.07 7.81 12.33
N LYS A 20 7.66 8.95 12.65
CA LYS A 20 8.74 9.59 11.84
C LYS A 20 10.06 8.80 11.80
N THR A 21 10.17 7.69 12.51
CA THR A 21 11.43 6.93 12.73
C THR A 21 11.33 5.43 12.45
N THR A 22 10.12 4.90 12.20
CA THR A 22 9.90 3.46 12.04
C THR A 22 9.21 3.19 10.70
N GLY A 23 9.48 2.02 10.11
CA GLY A 23 9.03 1.67 8.75
C GLY A 23 7.53 1.79 8.54
N VAL A 24 7.14 1.85 7.26
CA VAL A 24 5.72 1.83 6.86
C VAL A 24 5.32 0.40 6.58
N SER A 25 4.15 -0.03 7.05
CA SER A 25 3.62 -1.35 6.75
C SER A 25 2.42 -1.27 5.81
N TRP A 26 2.42 -2.04 4.74
CA TRP A 26 1.26 -2.26 3.89
C TRP A 26 0.46 -3.47 4.37
N MET A 27 -0.85 -3.45 4.22
CA MET A 27 -1.73 -4.60 4.37
C MET A 27 -2.87 -4.58 3.36
N THR A 28 -3.49 -5.73 3.11
CA THR A 28 -4.57 -5.85 2.12
C THR A 28 -5.76 -4.97 2.48
N LYS A 29 -6.41 -4.41 1.46
CA LYS A 29 -7.64 -3.63 1.65
C LYS A 29 -8.77 -4.50 2.19
N GLU A 30 -8.86 -5.75 1.74
CA GLU A 30 -9.83 -6.72 2.22
C GLU A 30 -9.76 -6.91 3.73
N TYR A 31 -8.55 -7.04 4.29
CA TYR A 31 -8.37 -7.14 5.73
C TYR A 31 -8.81 -5.85 6.44
N ARG A 32 -8.39 -4.69 5.93
CA ARG A 32 -8.78 -3.39 6.51
C ARG A 32 -10.29 -3.17 6.55
N MET A 33 -11.03 -3.71 5.58
CA MET A 33 -12.49 -3.60 5.50
C MET A 33 -13.21 -4.55 6.48
N LYS A 34 -12.62 -5.71 6.78
CA LYS A 34 -13.19 -6.70 7.72
C LYS A 34 -12.83 -6.41 9.19
N HIS A 35 -11.73 -5.70 9.42
CA HIS A 35 -11.18 -5.50 10.76
C HIS A 35 -11.03 -4.02 11.11
N ALA A 36 -11.53 -3.65 12.29
CA ALA A 36 -11.42 -2.29 12.81
C ALA A 36 -10.03 -1.96 13.38
N PHE A 37 -9.27 -2.99 13.77
CA PHE A 37 -7.98 -2.86 14.46
C PHE A 37 -6.82 -3.32 13.59
N ALA A 38 -5.62 -2.83 13.93
CA ALA A 38 -4.40 -3.29 13.30
C ALA A 38 -4.14 -4.77 13.60
N PRO A 39 -3.56 -5.53 12.67
CA PRO A 39 -3.17 -6.93 12.86
C PRO A 39 -2.02 -7.07 13.88
N MET A 40 -2.36 -7.29 15.14
CA MET A 40 -1.40 -7.40 16.25
C MET A 40 -0.87 -8.81 16.49
N THR A 41 -1.61 -9.85 16.11
CA THR A 41 -1.24 -11.26 16.32
C THR A 41 -0.57 -11.86 15.08
N PRO A 42 0.27 -12.91 15.21
CA PRO A 42 0.88 -13.57 14.06
C PRO A 42 -0.15 -14.02 13.01
N LYS A 43 -1.24 -14.64 13.45
CA LYS A 43 -2.35 -15.06 12.59
C LYS A 43 -2.99 -13.88 11.85
N ALA A 44 -3.28 -12.80 12.56
CA ALA A 44 -3.84 -11.60 11.95
C ALA A 44 -2.89 -10.95 10.94
N ARG A 45 -1.56 -11.00 11.18
CA ARG A 45 -0.56 -10.47 10.25
C ARG A 45 -0.46 -11.27 8.96
N GLU A 46 -0.60 -12.59 9.07
CA GLU A 46 -0.65 -13.50 7.92
C GLU A 46 -1.92 -13.26 7.09
N GLU A 47 -3.08 -13.19 7.75
CA GLU A 47 -4.37 -12.85 7.11
C GLU A 47 -4.34 -11.48 6.43
N ALA A 48 -3.71 -10.49 7.06
CA ALA A 48 -3.53 -9.14 6.52
C ALA A 48 -2.46 -9.04 5.43
N GLN A 49 -1.67 -10.11 5.23
CA GLN A 49 -0.54 -10.21 4.30
C GLN A 49 0.44 -9.04 4.39
N ILE A 50 0.86 -8.68 5.61
CA ILE A 50 1.65 -7.47 5.85
C ILE A 50 2.98 -7.48 5.09
N VAL A 51 3.33 -6.32 4.54
CA VAL A 51 4.66 -6.05 3.97
C VAL A 51 5.22 -4.77 4.58
N SER A 52 6.44 -4.80 5.11
CA SER A 52 7.08 -3.62 5.70
C SER A 52 8.11 -2.99 4.74
N PHE A 53 8.12 -1.66 4.68
CA PHE A 53 8.98 -0.83 3.86
C PHE A 53 9.77 0.16 4.71
N LYS A 54 10.93 0.57 4.23
CA LYS A 54 11.64 1.72 4.79
C LYS A 54 11.05 3.00 4.19
N LEU A 55 10.75 3.98 5.04
CA LEU A 55 10.10 5.25 4.66
C LEU A 55 10.80 5.98 3.49
N ALA A 56 12.12 5.83 3.36
CA ALA A 56 12.92 6.42 2.29
C ALA A 56 12.56 5.92 0.87
N GLU A 57 11.85 4.80 0.75
CA GLU A 57 11.47 4.20 -0.54
C GLU A 57 10.07 4.61 -1.01
N LEU A 58 9.30 5.32 -0.16
CA LEU A 58 7.92 5.67 -0.43
C LEU A 58 7.77 7.19 -0.49
N ASN A 59 7.88 7.75 -1.70
CA ASN A 59 7.60 9.16 -1.98
C ASN A 59 6.07 9.41 -2.04
N THR A 60 5.34 9.02 -0.99
CA THR A 60 3.90 8.72 -1.07
C THR A 60 3.03 9.51 -0.11
N TYR A 61 3.41 10.75 0.20
CA TYR A 61 2.66 11.63 1.11
C TYR A 61 1.20 11.93 0.67
N MET A 62 0.76 11.47 -0.51
CA MET A 62 -0.53 11.85 -1.09
C MET A 62 -1.36 10.71 -1.68
N ALA A 63 -0.93 9.45 -1.63
CA ALA A 63 -1.69 8.37 -2.29
C ALA A 63 -2.68 7.66 -1.34
N ASP A 64 -3.91 7.49 -1.81
CA ASP A 64 -5.00 6.85 -1.05
C ASP A 64 -4.97 5.31 -1.14
N VAL A 65 -4.44 4.77 -2.23
CA VAL A 65 -4.40 3.32 -2.50
C VAL A 65 -3.03 2.91 -3.00
N PHE A 66 -2.54 1.80 -2.45
CA PHE A 66 -1.25 1.21 -2.79
C PHE A 66 -1.45 -0.20 -3.33
N TRP A 67 -0.84 -0.49 -4.47
CA TRP A 67 -0.84 -1.82 -5.07
C TRP A 67 0.52 -2.47 -4.94
N ILE A 68 0.53 -3.77 -4.62
CA ILE A 68 1.75 -4.59 -4.60
C ILE A 68 1.62 -5.70 -5.64
N CYS A 69 2.66 -5.85 -6.46
CA CYS A 69 2.84 -7.07 -7.24
C CYS A 69 3.53 -8.14 -6.39
N ARG A 70 2.80 -9.18 -6.00
CA ARG A 70 3.36 -10.28 -5.19
C ARG A 70 4.40 -11.14 -5.92
N LYS A 71 4.43 -11.08 -7.26
CA LYS A 71 5.39 -11.82 -8.09
C LYS A 71 6.77 -11.16 -8.13
N CYS A 72 6.84 -9.83 -8.18
CA CYS A 72 8.11 -9.10 -8.36
C CYS A 72 8.40 -8.02 -7.32
N GLY A 73 7.52 -7.82 -6.34
CA GLY A 73 7.71 -6.90 -5.22
C GLY A 73 7.52 -5.42 -5.54
N ILE A 74 7.13 -5.05 -6.77
CA ILE A 74 6.83 -3.65 -7.11
C ILE A 74 5.66 -3.14 -6.29
N VAL A 75 5.83 -1.95 -5.74
CA VAL A 75 4.78 -1.14 -5.13
C VAL A 75 4.43 -0.01 -6.09
N MET A 76 3.14 0.21 -6.29
CA MET A 76 2.61 1.36 -7.01
C MET A 76 1.63 2.09 -6.13
N ALA A 77 1.54 3.41 -6.33
CA ALA A 77 0.59 4.26 -5.67
C ALA A 77 -0.18 5.01 -6.76
N GLU A 78 -1.51 5.08 -6.63
CA GLU A 78 -2.31 5.96 -7.49
C GLU A 78 -2.23 7.32 -6.82
N LEU A 79 -1.57 8.26 -7.49
CA LEU A 79 -1.61 9.65 -7.08
C LEU A 79 -3.04 10.15 -7.30
N PRO A 80 -3.65 10.85 -6.33
CA PRO A 80 -4.94 11.50 -6.55
C PRO A 80 -4.79 12.34 -7.80
N ARG A 81 -5.76 12.23 -8.71
CA ARG A 81 -5.78 13.05 -9.93
C ARG A 81 -5.63 14.49 -9.49
N LEU A 82 -4.45 15.07 -9.70
CA LEU A 82 -4.28 16.51 -9.66
C LEU A 82 -5.29 16.99 -10.70
N LYS A 83 -6.39 17.61 -10.26
CA LYS A 83 -7.27 18.32 -11.18
C LYS A 83 -6.32 19.20 -11.97
N GLU A 84 -6.21 18.95 -13.28
CA GLU A 84 -5.51 19.85 -14.17
C GLU A 84 -6.05 21.23 -13.85
N ALA A 85 -5.18 22.12 -13.37
CA ALA A 85 -5.48 23.54 -13.29
C ALA A 85 -5.60 23.99 -14.74
N VAL A 86 -6.78 23.80 -15.32
CA VAL A 86 -7.17 24.43 -16.57
C VAL A 86 -7.24 25.91 -16.23
N ASN A 87 -6.26 26.65 -16.76
CA ASN A 87 -6.20 28.10 -16.71
C ASN A 87 -7.56 28.71 -17.05
N GLU A 88 -8.09 29.56 -16.15
CA GLU A 88 -9.00 30.65 -16.49
C GLU A 88 -8.30 31.98 -16.20
#